data_AF-A0A7S3JZQ4-F1
#
_entry.id   AF-A0A7S3JZQ4-F1
#
_cell.length_a   1.000
_cell.length_b   1.000
_cell.length_c   1.000
_cell.angle_alpha   90.00
_cell.angle_beta   90.00
_cell.angle_gamma   90.00
#
_symmetry.space_group_name_H-M   'P 1'
#
loop_
_entity.id
_entity.type
_entity.pdbx_description
1 polymer ?
#
loop_
_entity_poly.entity_id
_entity_poly.type
_entity_poly.pdbx_seq_one_letter_code
_entity_poly.pdbx_strand_id
1 'polypeptide(L)'
;MVVQGIPVLKLTGLIVKSLAKPISRQVKRSANEFAFMEKLCVNIGRGTNYVVRRLTHFTSVDFARHKYKHVEISRPDALKNGAEMVSETFVLGTVATVTLLEYSRQNEKKLAEEKRRRAELEEHDAVQDARLSKQNERISALEIALKENNTLLQSILLRLSAEDTQEGEQ
;
A
#
# COMPACT_ATOMS: atom_id res chain seq x y z
N MET A 1 17.46 7.68 24.30
CA MET A 1 16.09 7.49 24.82
C MET A 1 15.26 6.84 23.73
N VAL A 2 15.10 5.52 23.77
CA VAL A 2 14.23 4.80 22.82
C VAL A 2 12.81 5.16 23.20
N VAL A 3 12.15 5.98 22.36
CA VAL A 3 10.69 6.11 22.40
C VAL A 3 10.16 4.74 22.04
N GLN A 4 9.92 3.92 23.06
CA GLN A 4 9.13 2.70 22.99
C GLN A 4 7.75 3.14 22.51
N GLY A 5 7.57 3.20 21.19
CA GLY A 5 6.29 3.51 20.58
C GLY A 5 5.28 2.55 21.18
N ILE A 6 4.33 3.07 21.94
CA ILE A 6 3.15 2.31 22.34
C ILE A 6 2.65 1.67 21.04
N PRO A 7 2.62 0.33 20.93
CA PRO A 7 2.29 -0.32 19.67
C PRO A 7 0.98 0.29 19.22
N VAL A 8 0.93 0.87 18.01
CA VAL A 8 -0.25 1.60 17.51
C VAL A 8 -1.52 0.77 17.72
N LEU A 9 -1.42 -0.55 17.58
CA LEU A 9 -2.44 -1.54 17.95
C LEU A 9 -3.01 -1.40 19.37
N LYS A 10 -2.17 -1.20 20.39
CA LYS A 10 -2.62 -0.95 21.77
C LYS A 10 -3.38 0.37 21.89
N LEU A 11 -2.94 1.40 21.18
CA LEU A 11 -3.59 2.72 21.21
C LEU A 11 -4.97 2.65 20.54
N THR A 12 -5.05 2.03 19.35
CA THR A 12 -6.31 1.82 18.62
C THR A 12 -7.27 0.96 19.44
N GLY A 13 -6.78 -0.13 20.03
CA GLY A 13 -7.57 -0.97 20.92
C GLY A 13 -8.11 -0.22 22.14
N LEU A 14 -7.33 0.70 22.72
CA LEU A 14 -7.78 1.53 23.83
C LEU A 14 -8.87 2.53 23.42
N ILE A 15 -8.75 3.12 22.24
CA ILE A 15 -9.73 4.09 21.70
C ILE A 15 -11.06 3.37 21.43
N VAL A 16 -11.00 2.21 20.75
CA VAL A 16 -12.17 1.37 20.49
C VAL A 16 -12.84 1.00 21.81
N LYS A 17 -12.08 0.53 22.81
CA LYS A 17 -12.63 0.16 24.11
C LYS A 17 -13.18 1.36 24.89
N SER A 18 -12.61 2.55 24.71
CA SER A 18 -13.08 3.79 25.34
C SER A 18 -14.42 4.26 24.76
N LEU A 19 -14.64 4.08 23.46
CA LEU A 19 -15.89 4.44 22.77
C LEU A 19 -16.94 3.34 22.84
N ALA A 20 -16.54 2.07 22.88
CA ALA A 20 -17.46 0.94 23.02
C ALA A 20 -18.14 0.91 24.39
N LYS A 21 -17.44 1.27 25.47
CA LYS A 21 -18.02 1.30 26.83
C LYS A 21 -19.28 2.17 26.97
N PRO A 22 -19.31 3.46 26.57
CA PRO A 22 -20.52 4.27 26.66
C PRO A 22 -21.65 3.73 25.77
N ILE A 23 -21.32 3.22 24.58
CA ILE A 23 -22.30 2.64 23.65
C ILE A 23 -22.90 1.35 24.24
N SER A 24 -22.08 0.47 24.85
CA SER A 24 -22.56 -0.75 25.50
C SER A 24 -23.55 -0.45 26.64
N ARG A 25 -23.39 0.68 27.35
CA ARG A 25 -24.32 1.11 28.39
C ARG A 25 -25.65 1.54 27.79
N GLN A 26 -25.64 2.23 26.65
CA GLN A 26 -26.88 2.58 25.93
C GLN A 26 -27.57 1.35 25.33
N VAL A 27 -26.81 0.41 24.77
CA VAL A 27 -27.34 -0.85 24.24
C VAL A 27 -28.00 -1.66 25.35
N LYS A 28 -27.42 -1.71 26.56
CA LYS A 28 -28.05 -2.36 27.73
C LYS A 28 -29.36 -1.70 28.15
N ARG A 29 -29.43 -0.37 28.14
CA ARG A 29 -30.68 0.36 28.42
C ARG A 29 -31.74 0.03 27.36
N SER A 30 -31.36 0.10 26.09
CA SER A 30 -32.23 -0.21 24.95
C SER A 30 -32.70 -1.67 24.95
N ALA A 31 -31.87 -2.60 25.43
CA ALA A 31 -32.25 -4.00 25.58
C ALA A 31 -33.28 -4.23 26.69
N ASN A 32 -33.34 -3.37 27.70
CA ASN A 32 -34.42 -3.42 28.70
C ASN A 32 -35.72 -2.80 28.19
N GLU A 33 -35.63 -1.85 27.26
CA GLU A 33 -36.79 -1.20 26.65
C GLU A 33 -37.40 -2.02 25.50
N PHE A 34 -36.56 -2.70 24.71
CA PHE A 34 -36.98 -3.47 23.54
C PHE A 34 -36.60 -4.95 23.65
N ALA A 35 -37.62 -5.81 23.69
CA ALA A 35 -37.46 -7.28 23.72
C ALA A 35 -36.68 -7.84 22.51
N PHE A 36 -36.70 -7.14 21.36
CA PHE A 36 -35.87 -7.50 20.21
C PHE A 36 -34.38 -7.37 20.51
N MET A 37 -33.95 -6.23 21.07
CA MET A 37 -32.55 -5.99 21.40
C MET A 37 -32.07 -6.91 22.53
N GLU A 38 -32.94 -7.21 23.48
CA GLU A 38 -32.67 -8.21 24.51
C GLU A 38 -32.37 -9.58 23.90
N LYS A 39 -33.25 -10.08 23.03
CA LYS A 39 -33.08 -11.38 22.35
C LYS A 39 -31.82 -11.39 21.48
N LEU A 40 -31.57 -10.32 20.74
CA LEU A 40 -30.37 -10.19 19.91
C LEU A 40 -29.10 -10.25 20.76
N CYS A 41 -29.01 -9.44 21.82
CA CYS A 41 -27.83 -9.43 22.71
C CYS A 41 -27.64 -10.78 23.42
N VAL A 42 -28.71 -11.42 23.89
CA VAL A 42 -28.61 -12.74 24.54
C VAL A 42 -28.15 -13.81 23.56
N ASN A 43 -28.68 -13.82 22.32
CA ASN A 43 -28.28 -14.77 21.29
C ASN A 43 -26.82 -14.56 20.88
N ILE A 44 -26.40 -13.31 20.68
CA ILE A 44 -25.01 -12.96 20.39
C ILE A 44 -24.12 -13.38 21.56
N GLY A 45 -24.45 -12.99 22.80
CA GLY A 45 -23.64 -13.31 23.98
C GLY A 45 -23.45 -14.81 24.20
N ARG A 46 -24.50 -15.62 23.97
CA ARG A 46 -24.42 -17.09 24.01
C ARG A 46 -23.57 -17.64 22.86
N GLY A 47 -23.78 -17.16 21.65
CA GLY A 47 -23.04 -17.57 20.46
C GLY A 47 -21.55 -17.27 20.58
N THR A 48 -21.19 -16.08 21.04
CA THR A 48 -19.80 -15.66 21.22
C THR A 48 -19.09 -16.50 22.25
N ASN A 49 -19.71 -16.77 23.40
CA ASN A 49 -19.10 -17.65 24.40
C ASN A 49 -18.95 -19.09 23.88
N TYR A 50 -19.90 -19.57 23.09
CA TYR A 50 -19.76 -20.87 22.43
C TYR A 50 -18.55 -20.89 21.49
N VAL A 51 -18.45 -19.91 20.59
CA VAL A 51 -17.36 -19.79 19.60
C VAL A 51 -16.01 -19.61 20.30
N VAL A 52 -15.90 -18.70 21.26
CA VAL A 52 -14.66 -18.45 22.01
C VAL A 52 -14.21 -19.71 22.72
N ARG A 53 -15.09 -20.37 23.49
CA ARG A 53 -14.72 -21.62 24.18
C ARG A 53 -14.37 -22.75 23.23
N ARG A 54 -15.04 -22.80 22.07
CA ARG A 54 -14.73 -23.78 21.03
C ARG A 54 -13.34 -23.52 20.45
N LEU A 55 -13.02 -22.28 20.10
CA LEU A 55 -11.70 -21.88 19.62
C LEU A 55 -10.64 -22.15 20.68
N THR A 56 -10.85 -21.73 21.93
CA THR A 56 -9.93 -21.96 23.04
C THR A 56 -9.64 -23.46 23.20
N HIS A 57 -10.67 -24.31 23.13
CA HIS A 57 -10.50 -25.75 23.21
C HIS A 57 -9.69 -26.31 22.02
N PHE A 58 -9.94 -25.84 20.80
CA PHE A 58 -9.16 -26.22 19.61
C PHE A 58 -7.71 -25.77 19.67
N THR A 59 -7.44 -24.59 20.22
CA THR A 59 -6.08 -24.04 20.33
C THR A 59 -5.33 -24.52 21.58
N SER A 60 -6.02 -25.09 22.57
CA SER A 60 -5.40 -25.59 23.80
C SER A 60 -4.77 -26.97 23.58
N VAL A 61 -3.56 -27.17 24.13
CA VAL A 61 -2.85 -28.47 24.15
C VAL A 61 -3.67 -29.57 24.86
N ASP A 62 -4.62 -29.17 25.71
CA ASP A 62 -5.55 -30.03 26.42
C ASP A 62 -6.73 -30.55 25.57
N PHE A 63 -6.79 -30.24 24.27
CA PHE A 63 -7.78 -30.78 23.34
C PHE A 63 -7.87 -32.32 23.42
N ALA A 64 -6.74 -32.99 23.64
CA ALA A 64 -6.66 -34.45 23.74
C ALA A 64 -7.07 -35.01 25.12
N ARG A 65 -7.14 -34.19 26.18
CA ARG A 65 -7.28 -34.68 27.58
C ARG A 65 -8.69 -34.54 28.17
N HIS A 66 -9.51 -33.58 27.72
CA HIS A 66 -10.81 -33.32 28.34
C HIS A 66 -11.91 -33.11 27.30
N LYS A 67 -13.06 -33.81 27.46
CA LYS A 67 -14.25 -33.56 26.62
C LYS A 67 -14.79 -32.15 26.88
N TYR A 68 -15.09 -31.41 25.81
CA TYR A 68 -15.73 -30.10 25.86
C TYR A 68 -17.01 -30.14 26.73
N LYS A 69 -17.03 -29.37 27.82
CA LYS A 69 -18.22 -29.16 28.65
C LYS A 69 -18.83 -27.81 28.31
N HIS A 70 -20.04 -27.85 27.76
CA HIS A 70 -20.81 -26.63 27.51
C HIS A 70 -21.20 -26.01 28.87
N VAL A 71 -20.73 -24.79 29.13
CA VAL A 71 -21.18 -24.00 30.28
C VAL A 71 -22.12 -22.94 29.72
N GLU A 72 -23.42 -23.13 29.98
CA GLU A 72 -24.42 -22.14 29.65
C GLU A 72 -24.21 -20.90 30.52
N ILE A 73 -24.14 -19.73 29.89
CA ILE A 73 -24.05 -18.46 30.60
C ILE A 73 -25.46 -18.06 31.05
N SER A 74 -25.54 -17.58 32.30
CA SER A 74 -26.76 -16.99 32.85
C SER A 74 -27.27 -15.84 31.98
N ARG A 75 -28.59 -15.71 31.85
CA ARG A 75 -29.25 -14.68 31.01
C ARG A 75 -28.69 -13.25 31.20
N PRO A 76 -28.49 -12.72 32.42
CA PRO A 76 -27.90 -11.38 32.63
C PRO A 76 -26.45 -11.25 32.13
N ASP A 77 -25.65 -12.30 32.27
CA ASP A 77 -24.25 -12.29 31.81
C ASP A 77 -24.17 -12.39 30.29
N ALA A 78 -25.05 -13.18 29.66
CA ALA A 78 -25.17 -13.25 28.21
C ALA A 78 -25.57 -11.90 27.62
N LEU A 79 -26.52 -11.20 28.26
CA LEU A 79 -26.92 -9.85 27.87
C LEU A 79 -25.76 -8.86 27.96
N LYS A 80 -24.98 -8.93 29.05
CA LYS A 80 -23.81 -8.05 29.25
C LYS A 80 -22.76 -8.25 28.16
N ASN A 81 -22.42 -9.51 27.88
CA ASN A 81 -21.40 -9.85 26.88
C ASN A 81 -21.87 -9.51 25.46
N GLY A 82 -23.15 -9.76 25.15
CA GLY A 82 -23.74 -9.39 23.87
C GLY A 82 -23.72 -7.89 23.63
N ALA A 83 -24.10 -7.09 24.63
CA ALA A 83 -24.08 -5.63 24.51
C ALA A 83 -22.66 -5.06 24.34
N GLU A 84 -21.65 -5.65 24.99
CA GLU A 84 -20.25 -5.28 24.77
C GLU A 84 -19.83 -5.59 23.33
N MET A 85 -20.14 -6.78 22.83
CA MET A 85 -19.78 -7.18 21.48
C MET A 85 -20.47 -6.34 20.41
N VAL A 86 -21.78 -6.08 20.53
CA VAL A 86 -22.53 -5.23 19.59
C VAL A 86 -21.92 -3.83 19.53
N SER A 87 -21.57 -3.26 20.69
CA SER A 87 -20.97 -1.93 20.75
C SER A 87 -19.56 -1.87 20.12
N GLU A 88 -18.76 -2.90 20.33
CA GLU A 88 -17.41 -2.99 19.77
C GLU A 88 -17.46 -3.19 18.26
N THR A 89 -18.32 -4.09 17.77
CA THR A 89 -18.55 -4.30 16.33
C THR A 89 -19.07 -3.04 15.66
N PHE A 90 -19.96 -2.27 16.31
CA PHE A 90 -20.47 -1.03 15.77
C PHE A 90 -19.37 0.04 15.59
N VAL A 91 -18.55 0.25 16.63
CA VAL A 91 -17.44 1.23 16.58
C VAL A 91 -16.40 0.81 15.55
N LEU A 92 -15.97 -0.45 15.60
CA LEU A 92 -15.00 -0.99 14.64
C LEU A 92 -15.54 -0.96 13.22
N GLY A 93 -16.80 -1.33 13.02
CA GLY A 93 -17.45 -1.30 11.71
C GLY A 93 -17.51 0.11 11.13
N THR A 94 -17.81 1.12 11.94
CA THR A 94 -17.83 2.52 11.51
C THR A 94 -16.43 2.96 11.06
N VAL A 95 -15.40 2.69 11.87
CA VAL A 95 -14.01 3.05 11.54
C VAL A 95 -13.54 2.33 10.28
N ALA A 96 -13.79 1.02 10.18
CA ALA A 96 -13.44 0.22 9.01
C ALA A 96 -14.14 0.73 7.74
N THR A 97 -15.43 1.05 7.82
CA THR A 97 -16.21 1.57 6.70
C THR A 97 -15.64 2.90 6.20
N VAL A 98 -15.40 3.86 7.10
CA VAL A 98 -14.79 5.16 6.73
C VAL A 98 -13.41 4.96 6.11
N THR A 99 -12.60 4.10 6.71
CA THR A 99 -11.24 3.81 6.22
C THR A 99 -11.26 3.20 4.81
N LEU A 100 -12.15 2.24 4.56
CA LEU A 100 -12.29 1.61 3.24
C LEU A 100 -12.75 2.61 2.18
N LEU A 101 -13.69 3.50 2.53
CA LEU A 101 -14.16 4.55 1.62
C LEU A 101 -13.04 5.56 1.29
N GLU A 102 -12.27 5.99 2.29
CA GLU A 102 -11.13 6.88 2.08
C GLU A 102 -10.03 6.21 1.26
N TYR A 103 -9.73 4.94 1.54
CA TYR A 103 -8.75 4.16 0.82
C TYR A 103 -9.11 4.00 -0.66
N SER A 104 -10.38 3.67 -0.95
CA SER A 104 -10.89 3.61 -2.33
C SER A 104 -10.72 4.95 -3.05
N ARG A 105 -11.12 6.05 -2.40
CA ARG A 105 -10.96 7.41 -2.97
C ARG A 105 -9.50 7.80 -3.20
N GLN A 106 -8.58 7.37 -2.32
CA GLN A 106 -7.15 7.64 -2.47
C GLN A 106 -6.54 6.83 -3.62
N ASN A 107 -6.95 5.57 -3.78
CA ASN A 107 -6.43 4.72 -4.85
C ASN A 107 -6.78 5.24 -6.24
N GLU A 108 -8.01 5.75 -6.44
CA GLU A 108 -8.39 6.38 -7.71
C GLU A 108 -7.51 7.58 -8.06
N LYS A 109 -7.20 8.41 -7.07
CA LYS A 109 -6.31 9.58 -7.25
C LYS A 109 -4.88 9.15 -7.60
N LYS A 110 -4.33 8.18 -6.87
CA LYS A 110 -2.99 7.65 -7.13
C LYS A 110 -2.89 7.03 -8.51
N LEU A 111 -3.91 6.26 -8.94
CA LEU A 111 -3.94 5.66 -10.26
C LEU A 111 -3.98 6.73 -11.37
N ALA A 112 -4.75 7.81 -11.17
CA ALA A 112 -4.79 8.93 -12.11
C ALA A 112 -3.45 9.67 -12.18
N GLU A 113 -2.80 9.87 -11.04
CA GLU A 113 -1.48 10.51 -10.96
C GLU A 113 -0.38 9.66 -11.60
N GLU A 114 -0.38 8.33 -11.36
CA GLU A 114 0.55 7.41 -12.02
C GLU A 114 0.38 7.40 -13.53
N LYS A 115 -0.86 7.42 -14.03
CA LYS A 115 -1.13 7.51 -15.47
C LYS A 115 -0.59 8.81 -16.07
N ARG A 116 -0.76 9.94 -15.39
CA ARG A 116 -0.21 11.23 -15.83
C ARG A 116 1.31 11.21 -15.84
N ARG A 117 1.94 10.74 -14.76
CA ARG A 117 3.39 10.63 -14.67
C ARG A 117 3.97 9.70 -15.75
N ARG A 118 3.29 8.60 -16.09
CA ARG A 118 3.71 7.73 -17.19
C ARG A 118 3.64 8.45 -18.54
N ALA A 119 2.56 9.17 -18.81
CA ALA A 119 2.42 9.94 -20.05
C ALA A 119 3.50 11.04 -20.18
N GLU A 120 3.83 11.72 -19.09
CA GLU A 120 4.90 12.73 -19.05
C GLU A 120 6.28 12.10 -19.32
N LEU A 121 6.55 10.90 -18.78
CA LEU A 121 7.79 10.18 -19.04
C LEU A 121 7.89 9.75 -20.51
N GLU A 122 6.80 9.22 -21.08
CA GLU A 122 6.75 8.82 -22.50
C GLU A 122 6.99 10.02 -23.44
N GLU A 123 6.44 11.20 -23.12
CA GLU A 123 6.68 12.43 -23.88
C GLU A 123 8.14 12.86 -23.78
N HIS A 124 8.69 12.85 -22.56
CA HIS A 124 10.08 13.24 -22.34
C HIS A 124 11.08 12.32 -23.03
N ASP A 125 10.84 11.01 -23.01
CA ASP A 125 11.66 10.02 -23.69
C ASP A 125 11.61 10.21 -25.22
N ALA A 126 10.42 10.44 -25.79
CA ALA A 126 10.26 10.72 -27.22
C ALA A 126 11.00 12.01 -27.64
N VAL A 127 10.97 13.05 -26.81
CA VAL A 127 11.71 14.30 -27.07
C VAL A 127 13.22 14.08 -26.96
N GLN A 128 13.68 13.27 -26.00
CA GLN A 128 15.10 12.93 -25.87
C GLN A 128 15.60 12.13 -27.07
N ASP A 129 14.85 11.13 -27.52
CA ASP A 129 15.21 10.32 -28.68
C ASP A 129 15.31 11.17 -29.96
N ALA A 130 14.38 12.12 -30.14
CA ALA A 130 14.43 13.07 -31.25
C ALA A 130 15.61 14.06 -31.16
N ARG A 131 16.10 14.38 -29.95
CA ARG A 131 17.30 15.19 -29.77
C ARG A 131 18.56 14.37 -30.03
N LEU A 132 18.61 13.13 -29.57
CA LEU A 132 19.72 12.21 -29.78
C LEU A 132 19.90 11.90 -31.26
N SER A 133 18.81 11.66 -32.01
CA SER A 133 18.89 11.42 -33.46
C SER A 133 19.49 12.60 -34.22
N LYS A 134 19.04 13.83 -33.91
CA LYS A 134 19.61 15.06 -34.49
C LYS A 134 21.08 15.27 -34.13
N GLN A 135 21.48 14.93 -32.90
CA GLN A 135 22.88 14.99 -32.50
C GLN A 135 23.72 13.95 -33.26
N ASN A 136 23.21 12.74 -33.42
CA ASN A 136 23.89 11.67 -34.13
C ASN A 136 24.09 12.01 -35.63
N GLU A 137 23.09 12.60 -36.27
CA GLU A 137 23.21 13.12 -37.65
C GLU A 137 24.31 14.18 -37.76
N ARG A 138 24.35 15.15 -36.83
CA ARG A 138 25.40 16.18 -36.81
C ARG A 138 26.79 15.60 -36.62
N ILE A 139 26.94 14.60 -35.74
CA ILE A 139 28.21 13.92 -35.51
C ILE A 139 28.66 13.21 -36.80
N SER A 140 27.76 12.49 -37.48
CA SER A 140 28.10 11.81 -38.73
C SER A 140 28.54 12.78 -39.84
N ALA A 141 27.90 13.94 -39.95
CA ALA A 141 28.26 14.96 -40.92
C ALA A 141 29.65 15.55 -40.62
N LEU A 142 29.96 15.78 -39.34
CA LEU A 142 31.27 16.23 -38.90
C LEU A 142 32.36 15.18 -39.14
N GLU A 143 32.07 13.90 -38.92
CA GLU A 143 33.01 12.81 -39.20
C GLU A 143 33.35 12.71 -40.69
N ILE A 144 32.37 12.89 -41.58
CA ILE A 144 32.59 12.91 -43.03
C ILE A 144 33.47 14.09 -43.42
N ALA A 145 33.15 15.29 -42.96
CA ALA A 145 33.94 16.49 -43.24
C ALA A 145 35.38 16.39 -42.71
N LEU A 146 35.57 15.77 -41.53
CA LEU A 146 36.89 15.52 -40.97
C LEU A 146 37.70 14.54 -41.83
N LYS A 147 37.07 13.46 -42.30
CA LYS A 147 37.72 12.48 -43.19
C LYS A 147 38.15 13.12 -44.51
N GLU A 148 37.28 13.92 -45.12
CA GLU A 148 37.58 14.66 -46.36
C GLU A 148 38.79 15.58 -46.16
N ASN A 149 38.80 16.41 -45.11
CA ASN A 149 39.93 17.28 -44.80
C ASN A 149 41.24 16.49 -44.60
N ASN A 150 41.19 15.36 -43.92
CA ASN A 150 42.39 14.54 -43.69
C ASN A 150 42.93 13.94 -45.00
N THR A 151 42.04 13.48 -45.90
CA THR A 151 42.45 13.00 -47.24
C THR A 151 43.05 14.12 -48.09
N LEU A 152 42.50 15.34 -48.01
CA LEU A 152 43.05 16.50 -48.71
C LEU A 152 44.47 16.82 -48.20
N LEU A 153 44.67 16.85 -46.87
CA LEU A 153 45.99 17.07 -46.28
C LEU A 153 47.01 16.01 -46.70
N GLN A 154 46.64 14.73 -46.72
CA GLN A 154 47.52 13.67 -47.23
C GLN A 154 47.88 13.87 -48.70
N SER A 155 46.92 14.28 -49.53
CA SER A 155 47.17 14.54 -50.95
C SER A 155 48.09 15.74 -51.18
N ILE A 156 47.98 16.80 -50.36
CA ILE A 156 48.85 17.98 -50.42
C ILE A 156 50.27 17.61 -49.96
N LEU A 157 50.41 16.86 -48.86
CA LEU A 157 51.71 16.38 -48.38
C LEU A 157 52.43 15.51 -49.41
N LEU A 158 51.70 14.61 -50.10
CA LEU A 158 52.26 13.79 -51.17
C LEU A 158 52.75 14.63 -52.37
N ARG A 159 52.04 15.72 -52.72
CA ARG A 159 52.44 16.63 -53.79
C ARG A 159 53.69 17.42 -53.42
N LEU A 160 53.75 17.97 -52.20
CA LEU A 160 54.92 18.71 -51.70
C LEU A 160 56.16 17.81 -51.63
N SER A 161 56.02 16.57 -51.14
CA SER A 161 57.13 15.61 -51.11
C SER A 161 57.63 15.23 -52.51
N ALA A 162 56.78 15.30 -53.54
CA ALA A 162 57.17 15.03 -54.92
C ALA A 162 57.88 16.23 -55.57
N GLU A 163 57.49 17.46 -55.22
CA GLU A 163 58.16 18.70 -55.65
C GLU A 163 59.59 18.81 -55.06
N ASP A 164 59.77 18.48 -53.78
CA ASP A 164 61.11 18.48 -53.13
C ASP A 164 62.08 17.48 -53.77
N THR A 165 61.58 16.42 -54.44
CA THR A 165 62.42 15.43 -55.11
C THR A 165 62.89 15.92 -56.49
N GLN A 166 62.19 16.90 -57.10
CA GLN A 166 62.56 17.46 -58.41
C GLN A 166 63.53 18.65 -58.31
N GLU A 167 63.58 19.35 -57.17
CA GLU A 167 64.58 20.42 -56.94
C GLU A 167 65.96 19.88 -56.52
N GLY A 168 66.08 18.61 -56.13
CA GLY A 168 67.34 17.97 -55.73
C GLY A 168 68.18 17.34 -56.86
N GLU A 169 67.66 17.26 -58.09
CA GLU A 169 68.33 16.63 -59.25
C GLU A 169 68.80 17.63 -60.34
N GLN A 170 68.75 18.95 -60.09
CA GLN A 170 69.32 19.97 -60.99
C GLN A 170 70.66 20.53 -60.49
#